data_AF-A0A9W5N660-F1
#
_entry.id   AF-A0A9W5N660-F1
#
_cell.length_a   1.000
_cell.length_b   1.000
_cell.length_c   1.000
_cell.angle_alpha   90.00
_cell.angle_beta   90.00
_cell.angle_gamma   90.00
#
_symmetry.space_group_name_H-M   'P 1'
#
loop_
_entity.id
_entity.type
_entity.pdbx_description
1 polymer ?
#
loop_
_entity_poly.entity_id
_entity_poly.type
_entity_poly.pdbx_seq_one_letter_code
_entity_poly.pdbx_strand_id
1 'polypeptide(L)'
;MDWHLIKAMVWVETGALSSEWHFRPMQIGVKGDPGMTSFLSGKEGGELILPDAWKKQLTVATIRTTPLNNLRAGIGYLLMRMAQFEHRTILTVDSKIYDVTVKPGDSLAKIAKAQGSTLELLQKLNPQVKILRAGQTLKCQKANARRVIAGWRSISTTTIALRYNGGGDPNYSRKLDYALSLIKKGKSALCK
;
A
#
# COMPACT_ATOMS: atom_id res chain seq x y z
N MET A 1 8.00 10.39 -9.32
CA MET A 1 9.08 9.61 -8.68
C MET A 1 10.33 9.75 -9.53
N ASP A 2 11.48 10.09 -8.92
CA ASP A 2 12.74 10.32 -9.64
C ASP A 2 13.43 9.00 -9.99
N TRP A 3 13.69 8.75 -11.27
CA TRP A 3 14.33 7.50 -11.72
C TRP A 3 15.80 7.40 -11.25
N HIS A 4 16.49 8.52 -11.02
CA HIS A 4 17.84 8.53 -10.46
C HIS A 4 17.84 7.96 -9.03
N LEU A 5 16.77 8.20 -8.27
CA LEU A 5 16.60 7.65 -6.92
C LEU A 5 16.42 6.14 -6.96
N ILE A 6 15.59 5.62 -7.86
CA ILE A 6 15.42 4.16 -8.04
C ILE A 6 16.76 3.52 -8.44
N LYS A 7 17.50 4.14 -9.36
CA LYS A 7 18.84 3.69 -9.73
C LYS A 7 19.77 3.69 -8.52
N ALA A 8 19.76 4.73 -7.70
CA ALA A 8 20.56 4.82 -6.48
C ALA A 8 20.18 3.72 -5.46
N MET A 9 18.89 3.43 -5.29
CA MET A 9 18.43 2.33 -4.44
C MET A 9 18.99 0.99 -4.92
N VAL A 10 18.91 0.68 -6.21
CA VAL A 10 19.45 -0.56 -6.76
C VAL A 10 20.96 -0.71 -6.49
N TRP A 11 21.72 0.39 -6.58
CA TRP A 11 23.14 0.42 -6.19
C TRP A 11 23.38 0.17 -4.71
N VAL A 12 22.52 0.67 -3.82
CA VAL A 12 22.64 0.50 -2.36
C VAL A 12 22.18 -0.89 -1.90
N GLU A 13 21.11 -1.42 -2.49
CA GLU A 13 20.51 -2.71 -2.12
C GLU A 13 21.44 -3.88 -2.48
N THR A 14 21.91 -3.91 -3.71
CA THR A 14 22.63 -5.08 -4.23
C THR A 14 24.07 -4.74 -4.64
N GLY A 15 24.26 -3.57 -5.25
CA GLY A 15 25.52 -3.17 -5.88
C GLY A 15 25.85 -4.00 -7.14
N ALA A 16 26.46 -3.37 -8.16
CA ALA A 16 26.64 -4.03 -9.46
C ALA A 16 27.61 -5.23 -9.48
N LEU A 17 28.41 -5.41 -8.43
CA LEU A 17 29.35 -6.54 -8.33
C LEU A 17 28.73 -7.78 -7.67
N SER A 18 27.54 -7.67 -7.09
CA SER A 18 26.84 -8.80 -6.51
C SER A 18 26.17 -9.63 -7.60
N SER A 19 26.26 -10.96 -7.50
CA SER A 19 25.56 -11.87 -8.42
C SER A 19 24.04 -11.63 -8.40
N GLU A 20 23.50 -11.22 -7.25
CA GLU A 20 22.10 -10.85 -7.05
C GLU A 20 21.62 -9.73 -7.98
N TRP A 21 22.53 -8.92 -8.53
CA TRP A 21 22.19 -7.85 -9.47
C TRP A 21 21.45 -8.39 -10.71
N HIS A 22 21.77 -9.61 -11.12
CA HIS A 22 21.22 -10.27 -12.31
C HIS A 22 19.89 -10.98 -12.08
N PHE A 23 19.32 -10.94 -10.87
CA PHE A 23 18.03 -11.59 -10.58
C PHE A 23 17.18 -10.82 -9.57
N ARG A 24 17.79 -10.25 -8.52
CA ARG A 24 17.11 -9.54 -7.43
C ARG A 24 17.75 -8.18 -7.08
N PRO A 25 17.84 -7.24 -8.04
CA PRO A 25 18.57 -5.97 -7.86
C PRO A 25 18.02 -5.04 -6.76
N MET A 26 16.75 -5.14 -6.37
CA MET A 26 16.17 -4.37 -5.25
C MET A 26 16.03 -5.20 -3.96
N GLN A 27 16.62 -6.40 -3.92
CA GLN A 27 16.62 -7.35 -2.79
C GLN A 27 15.23 -7.77 -2.27
N ILE A 28 14.13 -7.31 -2.88
CA ILE A 28 12.79 -7.75 -2.49
C ILE A 28 12.62 -9.26 -2.73
N GLY A 29 12.12 -9.98 -1.71
CA GLY A 29 11.87 -11.40 -1.78
C GLY A 29 13.07 -12.31 -1.52
N VAL A 30 14.20 -11.77 -1.05
CA VAL A 30 15.32 -12.55 -0.48
C VAL A 30 14.90 -13.24 0.83
N LYS A 31 15.67 -14.23 1.28
CA LYS A 31 15.35 -14.95 2.53
C LYS A 31 15.36 -13.98 3.72
N GLY A 32 14.28 -13.97 4.49
CA GLY A 32 14.13 -13.08 5.66
C GLY A 32 13.55 -11.70 5.35
N ASP A 33 13.41 -11.31 4.08
CA ASP A 33 12.74 -10.07 3.69
C ASP A 33 11.21 -10.26 3.67
N PRO A 34 10.44 -9.49 4.47
CA PRO A 34 8.98 -9.55 4.43
C PRO A 34 8.39 -8.76 3.25
N GLY A 35 9.18 -7.89 2.58
CA GLY A 35 8.67 -6.89 1.66
C GLY A 35 7.84 -7.45 0.52
N MET A 36 8.29 -8.54 -0.11
CA MET A 36 7.52 -9.21 -1.19
C MET A 36 6.18 -9.74 -0.68
N THR A 37 6.18 -10.40 0.48
CA THR A 37 4.98 -11.00 1.06
C THR A 37 3.99 -9.90 1.47
N SER A 38 4.47 -8.85 2.13
CA SER A 38 3.66 -7.68 2.47
C SER A 38 3.01 -7.06 1.25
N PHE A 39 3.80 -6.81 0.20
CA PHE A 39 3.33 -6.21 -1.05
C PHE A 39 2.25 -7.05 -1.76
N LEU A 40 2.42 -8.36 -1.82
CA LEU A 40 1.49 -9.25 -2.53
C LEU A 40 0.31 -9.75 -1.70
N SER A 41 0.30 -9.52 -0.39
CA SER A 41 -0.69 -10.10 0.54
C SER A 41 -2.14 -9.63 0.32
N GLY A 42 -2.34 -8.46 -0.29
CA GLY A 42 -3.64 -7.76 -0.33
C GLY A 42 -4.12 -7.24 1.04
N LYS A 43 -3.25 -7.26 2.06
CA LYS A 43 -3.57 -6.85 3.43
C LYS A 43 -2.90 -5.55 3.85
N GLU A 44 -1.87 -5.13 3.12
CA GLU A 44 -1.03 -3.97 3.46
C GLU A 44 -1.15 -2.81 2.46
N GLY A 45 -2.05 -2.91 1.47
CA GLY A 45 -2.35 -1.82 0.54
C GLY A 45 -1.62 -1.95 -0.79
N GLY A 46 -0.81 -3.01 -0.98
CA GLY A 46 -0.14 -3.29 -2.24
C GLY A 46 -1.11 -3.48 -3.41
N GLU A 47 -2.34 -3.95 -3.13
CA GLU A 47 -3.42 -4.08 -4.12
C GLU A 47 -3.90 -2.74 -4.69
N LEU A 48 -3.66 -1.62 -3.99
CA LEU A 48 -3.96 -0.26 -4.46
C LEU A 48 -2.80 0.35 -5.25
N ILE A 49 -1.61 -0.26 -5.19
CA ILE A 49 -0.41 0.18 -5.90
C ILE A 49 -0.23 -0.62 -7.20
N LEU A 50 -0.47 -1.93 -7.15
CA LEU A 50 -0.22 -2.86 -8.24
C LEU A 50 -1.32 -2.76 -9.31
N PRO A 51 -1.02 -2.31 -10.54
CA PRO A 51 -2.04 -2.23 -11.59
C PRO A 51 -2.51 -3.63 -12.00
N ASP A 52 -3.78 -3.77 -12.38
CA ASP A 52 -4.39 -5.07 -12.67
C ASP A 52 -3.66 -5.87 -13.76
N ALA A 53 -3.15 -5.19 -14.79
CA ALA A 53 -2.38 -5.80 -15.87
C ALA A 53 -1.13 -6.57 -15.39
N TRP A 54 -0.62 -6.24 -14.20
CA TRP A 54 0.61 -6.77 -13.64
C TRP A 54 0.40 -7.88 -12.62
N LYS A 55 -0.83 -8.06 -12.11
CA LYS A 55 -1.14 -9.02 -11.04
C LYS A 55 -0.79 -10.46 -11.40
N LYS A 56 -0.93 -10.83 -12.68
CA LYS A 56 -0.55 -12.16 -13.17
C LYS A 56 0.96 -12.31 -13.42
N GLN A 57 1.67 -11.20 -13.64
CA GLN A 57 3.10 -11.20 -13.99
C GLN A 57 4.00 -11.06 -12.77
N LEU A 58 3.56 -10.36 -11.71
CA LEU A 58 4.31 -10.18 -10.47
C LEU A 58 3.88 -11.22 -9.44
N THR A 59 4.49 -12.39 -9.52
CA THR A 59 4.30 -13.52 -8.61
C THR A 59 5.54 -13.75 -7.74
N VAL A 60 5.40 -14.51 -6.66
CA VAL A 60 6.53 -14.89 -5.79
C VAL A 60 7.70 -15.48 -6.59
N ALA A 61 7.42 -16.37 -7.54
CA ALA A 61 8.44 -17.01 -8.35
C ALA A 61 9.15 -16.01 -9.28
N THR A 62 8.37 -15.22 -10.02
CA THR A 62 8.93 -14.30 -11.03
C THR A 62 9.67 -13.12 -10.41
N ILE A 63 9.25 -12.62 -9.26
CA ILE A 63 9.97 -11.56 -8.52
C ILE A 63 11.36 -12.03 -8.07
N ARG A 64 11.53 -13.32 -7.79
CA ARG A 64 12.80 -13.89 -7.31
C ARG A 64 13.78 -14.26 -8.42
N THR A 65 13.31 -14.42 -9.65
CA THR A 65 14.11 -14.95 -10.77
C THR A 65 14.21 -14.00 -11.96
N THR A 66 13.32 -13.02 -12.08
CA THR A 66 13.30 -12.08 -13.21
C THR A 66 13.64 -10.66 -12.72
N PRO A 67 14.81 -10.09 -13.10
CA PRO A 67 15.28 -8.77 -12.64
C PRO A 67 14.26 -7.66 -12.80
N LEU A 68 13.60 -7.66 -13.96
CA LEU A 68 12.64 -6.63 -14.28
C LEU A 68 11.41 -6.70 -13.38
N ASN A 69 10.95 -7.90 -13.03
CA ASN A 69 9.85 -8.09 -12.10
C ASN A 69 10.27 -7.81 -10.65
N ASN A 70 11.53 -8.08 -10.30
CA ASN A 70 12.10 -7.66 -9.03
C ASN A 70 12.10 -6.13 -8.89
N LEU A 71 12.56 -5.40 -9.91
CA LEU A 71 12.52 -3.93 -9.94
C LEU A 71 11.10 -3.41 -9.79
N ARG A 72 10.14 -3.96 -10.54
CA ARG A 72 8.73 -3.55 -10.48
C ARG A 72 8.12 -3.79 -9.11
N ALA A 73 8.38 -4.95 -8.52
CA ALA A 73 7.92 -5.27 -7.18
C ALA A 73 8.59 -4.39 -6.11
N GLY A 74 9.90 -4.14 -6.22
CA GLY A 74 10.63 -3.25 -5.32
C GLY A 74 10.10 -1.81 -5.38
N ILE A 75 9.85 -1.29 -6.58
CA ILE A 75 9.21 0.02 -6.79
C ILE A 75 7.78 0.03 -6.22
N GLY A 76 7.00 -1.03 -6.47
CA GLY A 76 5.64 -1.17 -5.93
C GLY A 76 5.62 -1.20 -4.40
N TYR A 77 6.53 -1.96 -3.80
CA TYR A 77 6.69 -2.00 -2.35
C TYR A 77 7.14 -0.65 -1.79
N LEU A 78 8.10 0.03 -2.43
CA LEU A 78 8.47 1.40 -2.08
C LEU A 78 7.25 2.33 -2.06
N LEU A 79 6.46 2.35 -3.14
CA LEU A 79 5.25 3.16 -3.22
C LEU A 79 4.26 2.78 -2.11
N MET A 80 4.04 1.49 -1.85
CA MET A 80 3.19 1.03 -0.74
C MET A 80 3.67 1.57 0.60
N ARG A 81 4.99 1.59 0.86
CA ARG A 81 5.57 2.12 2.10
C ARG A 81 5.52 3.66 2.19
N MET A 82 5.38 4.36 1.05
CA MET A 82 5.22 5.82 0.98
C MET A 82 3.75 6.26 1.01
N ALA A 83 2.80 5.38 0.73
CA ALA A 83 1.39 5.69 0.75
C ALA A 83 0.88 5.93 2.19
N GLN A 84 -0.04 6.87 2.34
CA GLN A 84 -0.86 7.05 3.53
C GLN A 84 -2.24 6.44 3.24
N PHE A 85 -2.56 5.36 3.94
CA PHE A 85 -3.82 4.65 3.76
C PHE A 85 -4.87 5.09 4.78
N GLU A 86 -6.11 5.20 4.33
CA GLU A 86 -7.29 5.41 5.17
C GLU A 86 -8.36 4.38 4.82
N HIS A 87 -9.26 4.09 5.75
CA HIS A 87 -10.51 3.41 5.43
C HIS A 87 -11.59 4.46 5.19
N ARG A 88 -12.23 4.40 4.03
CA ARG A 88 -13.36 5.26 3.69
C ARG A 88 -14.59 4.44 3.42
N THR A 89 -15.73 4.97 3.87
CA THR A 89 -17.04 4.49 3.48
C THR A 89 -17.28 4.83 2.00
N ILE A 90 -17.45 3.81 1.17
CA ILE A 90 -17.82 3.96 -0.25
C ILE A 90 -19.19 3.33 -0.45
N LEU A 91 -20.12 4.12 -0.99
CA LEU A 91 -21.47 3.65 -1.31
C LEU A 91 -21.40 2.54 -2.36
N THR A 92 -22.25 1.53 -2.21
CA THR A 92 -22.43 0.53 -3.26
C THR A 92 -23.17 1.18 -4.43
N VAL A 93 -22.83 0.76 -5.66
CA VAL A 93 -23.51 1.22 -6.89
C VAL A 93 -25.02 1.04 -6.74
N ASP A 94 -25.78 2.07 -7.10
CA ASP A 94 -27.25 2.15 -7.01
C ASP A 94 -27.85 1.91 -5.60
N SER A 95 -27.05 2.06 -4.54
CA SER A 95 -27.55 1.92 -3.18
C SER A 95 -28.56 3.02 -2.82
N LYS A 96 -29.76 2.59 -2.40
CA LYS A 96 -30.82 3.47 -1.89
C LYS A 96 -30.81 3.48 -0.35
N ILE A 97 -31.32 4.57 0.23
CA ILE A 97 -31.62 4.62 1.67
C ILE A 97 -32.90 3.84 1.93
N TYR A 98 -32.92 3.04 3.00
CA TYR A 98 -34.07 2.26 3.44
C TYR A 98 -34.11 2.17 4.96
N ASP A 99 -35.27 1.78 5.49
CA ASP A 99 -35.52 1.74 6.92
C ASP A 99 -35.28 0.34 7.50
N VAL A 100 -34.67 0.28 8.69
CA VAL A 100 -34.39 -0.95 9.43
C VAL A 100 -34.88 -0.80 10.86
N THR A 101 -35.70 -1.74 11.33
CA THR A 101 -36.17 -1.76 12.71
C THR A 101 -35.18 -2.45 13.63
N VAL A 102 -34.79 -1.77 14.71
CA VAL A 102 -33.88 -2.26 15.74
C VAL A 102 -34.55 -3.38 16.53
N LYS A 103 -33.84 -4.49 16.70
CA LYS A 103 -34.27 -5.63 17.51
C LYS A 103 -33.59 -5.63 18.89
N PRO A 104 -34.17 -6.28 19.91
CA PRO A 104 -33.48 -6.48 21.18
C PRO A 104 -32.09 -7.13 20.99
N GLY A 105 -31.07 -6.54 21.61
CA GLY A 105 -29.68 -7.03 21.53
C GLY A 105 -28.87 -6.52 20.31
N ASP A 106 -29.48 -5.70 19.45
CA ASP A 106 -28.77 -5.02 18.37
C ASP A 106 -27.82 -3.94 18.90
N SER A 107 -26.77 -3.71 18.10
CA SER A 107 -25.95 -2.50 18.17
C SER A 107 -25.83 -1.91 16.77
N LEU A 108 -25.48 -0.62 16.66
CA LEU A 108 -25.26 0.01 15.36
C LEU A 108 -24.24 -0.77 14.51
N ALA A 109 -23.19 -1.31 15.14
CA ALA A 109 -22.19 -2.11 14.44
C ALA A 109 -22.76 -3.45 13.93
N LYS A 110 -23.59 -4.14 14.73
CA LYS A 110 -24.25 -5.38 14.29
C LYS A 110 -25.24 -5.12 13.16
N ILE A 111 -26.03 -4.06 13.25
CA ILE A 111 -26.99 -3.66 12.22
C ILE A 111 -26.24 -3.29 10.93
N ALA A 112 -25.24 -2.41 10.99
CA ALA A 112 -24.46 -2.02 9.82
C ALA A 112 -23.87 -3.23 9.11
N LYS A 113 -23.25 -4.17 9.86
CA LYS A 113 -22.71 -5.41 9.30
C LYS A 113 -23.80 -6.28 8.66
N ALA A 114 -24.92 -6.51 9.34
CA ALA A 114 -26.03 -7.31 8.83
C ALA A 114 -26.66 -6.71 7.56
N GLN A 115 -26.63 -5.39 7.44
CA GLN A 115 -27.21 -4.64 6.33
C GLN A 115 -26.23 -4.36 5.18
N GLY A 116 -24.97 -4.80 5.29
CA GLY A 116 -23.95 -4.50 4.27
C GLY A 116 -23.67 -3.00 4.17
N SER A 117 -23.61 -2.32 5.31
CA SER A 117 -23.30 -0.90 5.48
C SER A 117 -22.07 -0.74 6.38
N THR A 118 -21.65 0.50 6.62
CA THR A 118 -20.60 0.84 7.59
C THR A 118 -21.19 1.50 8.82
N LEU A 119 -20.53 1.35 9.96
CA LEU A 119 -20.93 2.02 11.20
C LEU A 119 -20.94 3.55 11.03
N GLU A 120 -19.91 4.08 10.37
CA GLU A 120 -19.78 5.51 10.06
C GLU A 120 -20.99 6.02 9.27
N LEU A 121 -21.39 5.32 8.21
CA LEU A 121 -22.55 5.72 7.41
C LEU A 121 -23.85 5.63 8.20
N LEU A 122 -24.03 4.55 8.97
CA LEU A 122 -25.23 4.35 9.77
C LEU A 122 -25.38 5.46 10.82
N GLN A 123 -24.29 5.86 11.48
CA GLN A 123 -24.29 6.99 12.42
C GLN A 123 -24.60 8.31 11.70
N LYS A 124 -23.98 8.55 10.53
CA LYS A 124 -24.21 9.76 9.72
C LYS A 124 -25.65 9.90 9.25
N LEU A 125 -26.32 8.80 8.90
CA LEU A 125 -27.72 8.81 8.48
C LEU A 125 -28.71 8.95 9.64
N ASN A 126 -28.26 8.75 10.88
CA ASN A 126 -29.09 8.76 12.08
C ASN A 126 -28.49 9.63 13.21
N PRO A 127 -28.16 10.92 12.95
CA PRO A 127 -27.48 11.78 13.93
C PRO A 127 -28.29 12.02 15.21
N GLN A 128 -29.62 11.84 15.16
CA GLN A 128 -30.51 11.94 16.30
C GLN A 128 -30.39 10.76 17.29
N VAL A 129 -29.76 9.66 16.89
CA VAL A 129 -29.71 8.41 17.67
C VAL A 129 -28.50 8.42 18.61
N LYS A 130 -28.74 8.83 19.85
CA LYS A 130 -27.73 8.80 20.93
C LYS A 130 -27.72 7.48 21.70
N ILE A 131 -28.91 6.92 21.95
CA ILE A 131 -29.11 5.65 22.63
C ILE A 131 -30.02 4.81 21.73
N LEU A 132 -29.55 3.60 21.40
CA LEU A 132 -30.28 2.68 20.54
C LEU A 132 -31.35 1.93 21.35
N ARG A 133 -32.60 1.94 20.88
CA ARG A 133 -33.73 1.26 21.55
C ARG A 133 -34.40 0.26 20.62
N ALA A 134 -34.82 -0.89 21.15
CA ALA A 134 -35.60 -1.85 20.39
C ALA A 134 -36.90 -1.22 19.87
N GLY A 135 -37.31 -1.58 18.65
CA GLY A 135 -38.47 -1.02 17.96
C GLY A 135 -38.19 0.30 17.23
N GLN A 136 -37.04 0.93 17.43
CA GLN A 136 -36.66 2.15 16.72
C GLN A 136 -36.39 1.87 15.24
N THR A 137 -36.74 2.81 14.36
CA THR A 137 -36.40 2.76 12.93
C THR A 137 -35.13 3.55 12.65
N LEU A 138 -34.18 2.93 11.94
CA LEU A 138 -32.95 3.55 11.47
C LEU A 138 -32.93 3.63 9.94
N LYS A 139 -32.37 4.72 9.42
CA LYS A 139 -32.02 4.85 8.00
C LYS A 139 -30.71 4.15 7.71
N CYS A 140 -30.72 3.20 6.80
CA CYS A 140 -29.55 2.45 6.36
C CYS A 140 -29.33 2.62 4.86
N GLN A 141 -28.09 2.47 4.42
CA GLN A 141 -27.73 2.44 3.01
C GLN A 141 -26.52 1.53 2.82
N LYS A 142 -26.51 0.73 1.76
CA LYS A 142 -25.41 -0.22 1.51
C LYS A 142 -24.11 0.51 1.17
N ALA A 143 -23.05 0.18 1.88
CA ALA A 143 -21.72 0.75 1.70
C ALA A 143 -20.65 -0.19 2.23
N ASN A 144 -19.44 -0.05 1.68
CA ASN A 144 -18.29 -0.84 2.09
C ASN A 144 -17.21 0.08 2.64
N ALA A 145 -16.59 -0.31 3.76
CA ALA A 145 -15.35 0.29 4.19
C ALA A 145 -14.24 -0.24 3.28
N ARG A 146 -13.63 0.63 2.48
CA ARG A 146 -12.50 0.28 1.61
C ARG A 146 -11.27 1.07 2.00
N ARG A 147 -10.11 0.40 1.91
CA ARG A 147 -8.84 1.10 1.98
C ARG A 147 -8.68 1.97 0.73
N VAL A 148 -8.20 3.18 0.93
CA VAL A 148 -7.85 4.11 -0.15
C VAL A 148 -6.49 4.71 0.12
N ILE A 149 -5.83 5.20 -0.94
CA ILE A 149 -4.66 6.05 -0.81
C ILE A 149 -5.16 7.47 -0.53
N ALA A 150 -5.00 7.93 0.72
CA ALA A 150 -5.40 9.26 1.14
C ALA A 150 -4.33 10.32 0.86
N GLY A 151 -3.09 9.89 0.67
CA GLY A 151 -1.97 10.78 0.36
C GLY A 151 -0.67 10.03 0.20
N TRP A 152 0.39 10.80 -0.05
CA TRP A 152 1.75 10.29 -0.23
C TRP A 152 2.71 11.02 0.69
N ARG A 153 3.58 10.26 1.34
CA ARG A 153 4.70 10.81 2.10
C ARG A 153 5.74 11.40 1.15
N SER A 154 6.45 12.41 1.61
CA SER A 154 7.60 12.94 0.89
C SER A 154 8.66 11.85 0.72
N ILE A 155 9.08 11.64 -0.52
CA ILE A 155 10.10 10.65 -0.88
C ILE A 155 11.47 11.29 -0.70
N SER A 156 12.17 10.92 0.37
CA SER A 156 13.55 11.31 0.66
C SER A 156 14.38 10.09 1.04
N THR A 157 15.70 10.20 1.01
CA THR A 157 16.62 9.12 1.40
C THR A 157 16.39 8.67 2.84
N THR A 158 16.11 9.60 3.75
CA THR A 158 15.74 9.31 5.14
C THR A 158 14.43 8.56 5.26
N THR A 159 13.38 8.99 4.54
CA THR A 159 12.08 8.30 4.58
C THR A 159 12.17 6.91 3.97
N ILE A 160 12.97 6.71 2.93
CA ILE A 160 13.24 5.40 2.32
C ILE A 160 14.00 4.51 3.30
N ALA A 161 15.05 5.01 3.96
CA ALA A 161 15.77 4.24 4.98
C ALA A 161 14.83 3.75 6.10
N LEU A 162 13.99 4.65 6.62
CA LEU A 162 13.06 4.32 7.70
C LEU A 162 11.95 3.34 7.26
N ARG A 163 11.43 3.47 6.04
CA ARG A 163 10.20 2.78 5.64
C ARG A 163 10.42 1.70 4.58
N TYR A 164 11.32 1.84 3.64
CA TYR A 164 11.61 0.75 2.69
C TYR A 164 12.54 -0.27 3.35
N ASN A 165 13.72 0.19 3.80
CA ASN A 165 14.72 -0.67 4.45
C ASN A 165 14.30 -1.09 5.88
N GLY A 166 13.35 -0.37 6.49
CA GLY A 166 12.84 -0.69 7.83
C GLY A 166 13.81 -0.35 8.96
N GLY A 167 14.83 0.48 8.69
CA GLY A 167 15.88 0.82 9.67
C GLY A 167 16.88 -0.31 9.93
N GLY A 168 16.97 -1.32 9.06
CA GLY A 168 17.90 -2.45 9.24
C GLY A 168 19.37 -2.05 9.11
N ASP A 169 19.71 -1.23 8.10
CA ASP A 169 21.05 -0.66 7.96
C ASP A 169 21.06 0.81 8.47
N PRO A 170 21.74 1.11 9.59
CA PRO A 170 21.78 2.47 10.13
C PRO A 170 22.47 3.48 9.20
N ASN A 171 23.26 3.02 8.23
CA ASN A 171 23.93 3.86 7.24
C ASN A 171 23.17 3.95 5.91
N TYR A 172 22.00 3.31 5.78
CA TYR A 172 21.27 3.24 4.52
C TYR A 172 21.02 4.61 3.89
N SER A 173 20.54 5.58 4.68
CA SER A 173 20.28 6.95 4.18
C SER A 173 21.55 7.58 3.62
N ARG A 174 22.69 7.47 4.33
CA ARG A 174 23.97 8.05 3.91
C ARG A 174 24.49 7.41 2.63
N LYS A 175 24.40 6.08 2.53
CA LYS A 175 24.76 5.33 1.30
C LYS A 175 23.90 5.79 0.12
N LEU A 176 22.61 5.98 0.35
CA LEU A 176 21.67 6.41 -0.68
C LEU A 176 21.90 7.87 -1.10
N ASP A 177 22.18 8.77 -0.16
CA ASP A 177 22.58 10.16 -0.45
C ASP A 177 23.85 10.21 -1.31
N TYR A 178 24.86 9.42 -0.93
CA TYR A 178 26.12 9.31 -1.67
C TYR A 178 25.87 8.80 -3.09
N ALA A 179 25.20 7.66 -3.25
CA ALA A 179 24.91 7.06 -4.56
C ALA A 179 24.09 8.00 -5.45
N LEU A 180 23.06 8.64 -4.90
CA LEU A 180 22.23 9.61 -5.63
C LEU A 180 23.05 10.81 -6.09
N SER A 181 23.95 11.32 -5.25
CA SER A 181 24.81 12.45 -5.61
C SER A 181 25.73 12.12 -6.80
N LEU A 182 26.31 10.91 -6.83
CA LEU A 182 27.14 10.45 -7.94
C LEU A 182 26.33 10.27 -9.22
N ILE A 183 25.15 9.66 -9.12
CA ILE A 183 24.26 9.43 -10.26
C ILE A 183 23.82 10.75 -10.89
N LYS A 184 23.51 11.78 -10.09
CA LYS A 184 23.11 13.10 -10.57
C LYS A 184 24.27 13.90 -11.18
N LYS A 185 25.50 13.69 -10.70
CA LYS A 185 26.71 14.32 -11.25
C LYS A 185 27.22 13.63 -12.52
N GLY A 186 26.92 12.35 -12.69
CA GLY A 186 27.32 11.57 -13.86
C GLY A 186 26.69 12.14 -15.14
N LYS A 187 27.51 12.37 -16.17
CA LYS A 187 26.98 12.62 -17.52
C LYS A 187 26.20 11.38 -17.96
N SER A 188 24.99 11.57 -18.50
CA SER A 188 24.25 10.50 -19.15
C SER A 188 25.15 9.82 -20.17
N ALA A 189 25.35 8.51 -20.04
CA ALA A 189 25.99 7.76 -21.11
C ALA A 189 25.11 7.89 -22.35
N LEU A 190 25.65 8.45 -23.42
CA LEU A 190 25.03 8.37 -24.74
C LEU A 190 25.06 6.88 -25.11
N CYS A 191 23.92 6.20 -25.01
CA CYS A 191 23.78 4.89 -25.63
C CYS A 191 24.01 5.09 -27.13
N LYS A 192 25.03 4.40 -27.66
CA LYS A 192 25.22 4.24 -29.10
C LYS A 192 24.31 3.14 -29.60
#